data_AF-S9SFY9-F1
#
_entry.id   AF-S9SFY9-F1
#
_cell.length_a   1.000
_cell.length_b   1.000
_cell.length_c   1.000
_cell.angle_alpha   90.00
_cell.angle_beta   90.00
_cell.angle_gamma   90.00
#
_symmetry.space_group_name_H-M   'P 1'
#
loop_
_entity.id
_entity.type
_entity.pdbx_description
1 polymer ?
#
loop_
_entity_poly.entity_id
_entity_poly.type
_entity_poly.pdbx_seq_one_letter_code
_entity_poly.pdbx_strand_id
1 'polypeptide(L)'
;MKFSFKHSVRWSVFIFIVTFALAAIFSVVSTSMLEGVGWGIGMVIVLLLVLIGVFFDMMGLSAAAAKETPFHAMASEKVAGAKQAIAIVRNADRFSNFCNDVIGDMTGVISGSATAIVVTNLLYSMDADSAVMKTVTSVVFTGLVSALTVGGKALGKSFAIYYATPIVLLIGKCFYVLETKFKISFFTVKRSKSKQRKRGKSRAARTD
;
A
#
# COMPACT_ATOMS: atom_id res chain seq x y z
N MET A 1 22.17 9.17 18.44
CA MET A 1 20.78 8.81 18.09
C MET A 1 20.29 7.78 19.10
N LYS A 2 19.36 8.10 20.01
CA LYS A 2 18.79 7.09 20.92
C LYS A 2 17.62 6.42 20.21
N PHE A 3 17.87 5.26 19.63
CA PHE A 3 16.84 4.39 19.06
C PHE A 3 15.96 3.91 20.23
N SER A 4 14.75 4.47 20.38
CA SER A 4 13.85 4.09 21.47
C SER A 4 13.17 2.76 21.13
N PHE A 5 13.80 1.66 21.52
CA PHE A 5 13.29 0.29 21.33
C PHE A 5 11.83 0.13 21.78
N LYS A 6 11.43 0.81 22.87
CA LYS A 6 10.04 0.77 23.36
C LYS A 6 9.02 1.34 22.37
N HIS A 7 9.37 2.37 21.60
CA HIS A 7 8.45 2.95 20.62
C HIS A 7 8.30 2.06 19.39
N SER A 8 9.40 1.48 18.90
CA SER A 8 9.37 0.53 17.79
C SER A 8 8.59 -0.74 18.15
N VAL A 9 8.80 -1.31 19.34
CA VAL A 9 8.05 -2.50 19.79
C VAL A 9 6.55 -2.24 19.88
N ARG A 10 6.12 -1.09 20.43
CA ARG A 10 4.70 -0.76 20.52
C ARG A 10 4.06 -0.60 19.13
N TRP A 11 4.81 -0.05 18.17
CA TRP A 11 4.35 0.06 16.79
C TRP A 11 4.29 -1.31 16.09
N SER A 12 5.30 -2.15 16.27
CA SER A 12 5.30 -3.52 15.72
C SER A 12 4.16 -4.37 16.26
N VAL A 13 3.85 -4.28 17.57
CA VAL A 13 2.70 -4.98 18.17
C VAL A 13 1.37 -4.46 17.62
N PHE A 14 1.25 -3.15 17.43
CA PHE A 14 0.06 -2.57 16.81
C PHE A 14 -0.14 -3.06 15.37
N ILE A 15 0.92 -3.01 14.57
CA ILE A 15 0.91 -3.54 13.20
C ILE A 15 0.53 -5.02 13.20
N PHE A 16 1.15 -5.84 14.06
CA PHE A 16 0.82 -7.26 14.18
C PHE A 16 -0.67 -7.50 14.44
N ILE A 17 -1.26 -6.81 15.42
CA ILE A 17 -2.69 -6.98 15.76
C ILE A 17 -3.58 -6.56 14.59
N VAL A 18 -3.27 -5.44 13.93
CA VAL A 18 -4.03 -4.94 12.77
C VAL A 18 -3.90 -5.91 11.60
N THR A 19 -2.70 -6.37 11.27
CA THR A 19 -2.46 -7.35 10.21
C THR A 19 -3.20 -8.65 10.49
N PHE A 20 -3.13 -9.16 11.72
CA PHE A 20 -3.84 -10.38 12.11
C PHE A 20 -5.36 -10.24 11.94
N ALA A 21 -5.95 -9.15 12.42
CA ALA A 21 -7.38 -8.91 12.31
C ALA A 21 -7.82 -8.78 10.84
N LEU A 22 -7.08 -8.01 10.03
CA LEU A 22 -7.34 -7.88 8.60
C LEU A 22 -7.18 -9.22 7.88
N ALA A 23 -6.11 -9.95 8.16
CA ALA A 23 -5.84 -11.27 7.57
C ALA A 23 -6.97 -12.25 7.87
N ALA A 24 -7.46 -12.31 9.11
CA ALA A 24 -8.57 -13.17 9.48
C ALA A 24 -9.85 -12.83 8.71
N ILE A 25 -10.23 -11.55 8.66
CA ILE A 25 -11.45 -11.10 7.96
C ILE A 25 -11.36 -11.40 6.45
N PHE A 26 -10.27 -10.97 5.82
CA PHE A 26 -10.09 -11.19 4.38
C PHE A 26 -9.90 -12.66 4.03
N SER A 27 -9.29 -13.46 4.89
CA SER A 27 -9.18 -14.91 4.67
C SER A 27 -10.57 -15.53 4.63
N VAL A 28 -11.44 -15.23 5.60
CA VAL A 28 -12.83 -15.73 5.61
C VAL A 28 -13.61 -15.27 4.38
N VAL A 29 -13.48 -14.00 3.99
CA VAL A 29 -14.14 -13.47 2.79
C VAL A 29 -13.61 -14.18 1.54
N SER A 30 -12.29 -14.33 1.42
CA SER A 30 -11.66 -14.96 0.27
C SER A 30 -12.07 -16.43 0.16
N THR A 31 -12.03 -17.21 1.25
CA THR A 31 -12.44 -18.61 1.22
C THR A 31 -13.92 -18.75 0.88
N SER A 32 -14.79 -17.92 1.46
CA SER A 32 -16.22 -17.92 1.15
C SER A 32 -16.51 -17.57 -0.31
N MET A 33 -15.71 -16.67 -0.91
CA MET A 33 -15.81 -16.32 -2.33
C MET A 33 -15.25 -17.38 -3.27
N LEU A 34 -14.33 -18.24 -2.79
CA LEU A 34 -13.73 -19.34 -3.56
C LEU A 34 -14.52 -20.64 -3.40
N GLU A 35 -15.31 -20.78 -2.33
CA GLU A 35 -16.20 -21.91 -2.11
C GLU A 35 -17.29 -21.98 -3.19
N GLY A 36 -17.35 -23.11 -3.91
CA GLY A 36 -18.32 -23.33 -4.99
C GLY A 36 -17.95 -22.67 -6.32
N VAL A 37 -16.79 -22.02 -6.43
CA VAL A 37 -16.31 -21.40 -7.66
C VAL A 37 -15.43 -22.35 -8.46
N GLY A 38 -15.70 -22.48 -9.76
CA GLY A 38 -14.90 -23.30 -10.66
C GLY A 38 -13.44 -22.82 -10.77
N TRP A 39 -12.52 -23.75 -11.05
CA TRP A 39 -11.07 -23.49 -11.07
C TRP A 39 -10.67 -22.27 -11.93
N GLY A 40 -11.35 -22.05 -13.06
CA GLY A 40 -11.05 -20.94 -13.98
C GLY A 40 -11.31 -19.56 -13.35
N ILE A 41 -12.46 -19.38 -12.70
CA ILE A 41 -12.79 -18.12 -12.01
C ILE A 41 -11.90 -17.96 -10.78
N GLY A 42 -11.61 -19.04 -10.06
CA GLY A 42 -10.69 -19.02 -8.94
C GLY A 42 -9.29 -18.53 -9.32
N MET A 43 -8.78 -18.93 -10.49
CA MET A 43 -7.49 -18.44 -11.01
C MET A 43 -7.51 -16.93 -11.28
N VAL A 44 -8.63 -16.38 -11.77
CA VAL A 44 -8.79 -14.93 -11.95
C VAL A 44 -8.73 -14.20 -10.60
N ILE A 45 -9.38 -14.75 -9.57
CA ILE A 45 -9.36 -14.18 -8.22
C ILE A 45 -7.92 -14.16 -7.67
N VAL A 46 -7.18 -15.27 -7.79
CA VAL A 46 -5.77 -15.35 -7.40
C VAL A 46 -4.94 -14.28 -8.10
N LEU A 47 -5.12 -14.12 -9.42
CA LEU A 47 -4.37 -13.14 -10.20
C LEU A 47 -4.69 -11.71 -9.79
N LEU A 48 -5.96 -11.40 -9.47
CA LEU A 48 -6.36 -10.11 -8.90
C LEU A 48 -5.71 -9.86 -7.54
N LEU A 49 -5.65 -10.86 -6.66
CA LEU A 49 -4.98 -10.74 -5.35
C LEU A 49 -3.48 -10.42 -5.51
N VAL A 50 -2.79 -11.09 -6.44
CA VAL A 50 -1.38 -10.81 -6.75
C VAL A 50 -1.21 -9.38 -7.26
N LEU A 51 -2.05 -8.94 -8.20
CA LEU A 51 -1.99 -7.58 -8.74
C LEU A 51 -2.24 -6.51 -7.67
N ILE A 52 -3.20 -6.75 -6.77
CA ILE A 52 -3.45 -5.88 -5.62
C ILE A 52 -2.20 -5.80 -4.75
N GLY A 53 -1.59 -6.94 -4.39
CA GLY A 53 -0.37 -6.96 -3.58
C GLY A 53 0.79 -6.19 -4.21
N VAL A 54 1.04 -6.38 -5.51
CA VAL A 54 2.07 -5.64 -6.26
C VAL A 54 1.76 -4.14 -6.31
N PHE A 55 0.49 -3.77 -6.50
CA PHE A 55 0.08 -2.36 -6.53
C PHE A 55 0.30 -1.67 -5.18
N PHE A 56 -0.04 -2.32 -4.06
CA PHE A 56 0.22 -1.77 -2.74
C PHE A 56 1.71 -1.65 -2.42
N ASP A 57 2.54 -2.64 -2.81
CA ASP A 57 4.00 -2.56 -2.67
C ASP A 57 4.59 -1.37 -3.47
N MET A 58 4.06 -1.15 -4.69
CA MET A 58 4.43 0.00 -5.52
C MET A 58 4.08 1.33 -4.84
N MET A 59 2.90 1.44 -4.22
CA MET A 59 2.48 2.63 -3.49
C MET A 59 3.38 2.92 -2.27
N GLY A 60 3.67 1.91 -1.46
CA GLY A 60 4.52 2.08 -0.28
C GLY A 60 5.94 2.47 -0.65
N LEU A 61 6.54 1.79 -1.65
CA LEU A 61 7.86 2.14 -2.14
C LEU A 61 7.90 3.54 -2.79
N SER A 62 6.87 3.92 -3.54
CA SER A 62 6.79 5.27 -4.12
C SER A 62 6.79 6.36 -3.04
N ALA A 63 6.10 6.13 -1.92
CA ALA A 63 6.08 7.03 -0.77
C ALA A 63 7.45 7.16 -0.11
N ALA A 64 8.20 6.06 -0.01
CA ALA A 64 9.57 6.04 0.50
C ALA A 64 10.58 6.71 -0.45
N ALA A 65 10.38 6.59 -1.76
CA ALA A 65 11.27 7.16 -2.78
C ALA A 65 11.00 8.65 -3.08
N ALA A 66 9.80 9.15 -2.78
CA ALA A 66 9.39 10.50 -3.13
C ALA A 66 10.08 11.59 -2.26
N LYS A 67 10.39 12.72 -2.88
CA LYS A 67 10.99 13.90 -2.21
C LYS A 67 9.92 14.92 -1.84
N GLU A 68 10.06 15.60 -0.71
CA GLU A 68 9.09 16.61 -0.25
C GLU A 68 9.07 17.90 -1.11
N THR A 69 10.21 18.27 -1.70
CA THR A 69 10.39 19.54 -2.44
C THR A 69 9.36 19.79 -3.56
N PRO A 70 9.08 18.85 -4.49
CA PRO A 70 8.06 19.07 -5.52
C PRO A 70 6.65 19.28 -4.92
N PHE A 71 6.32 18.61 -3.82
CA PHE A 71 4.98 18.74 -3.23
C PHE A 71 4.79 20.09 -2.53
N HIS A 72 5.85 20.69 -1.97
CA HIS A 72 5.77 22.05 -1.43
C HIS A 72 5.53 23.11 -2.50
N ALA A 73 6.14 22.96 -3.69
CA ALA A 73 5.87 23.82 -4.83
C ALA A 73 4.40 23.67 -5.28
N MET A 74 3.94 22.42 -5.48
CA MET A 74 2.56 22.11 -5.84
C MET A 74 1.54 22.62 -4.80
N ALA A 75 1.86 22.55 -3.51
CA ALA A 75 1.00 23.07 -2.45
C ALA A 75 0.91 24.61 -2.46
N SER A 76 1.97 25.29 -2.89
CA SER A 76 2.00 26.75 -3.06
C SER A 76 1.12 27.19 -4.23
N GLU A 77 1.09 26.41 -5.31
CA GLU A 77 0.16 26.57 -6.44
C GLU A 77 -1.26 26.03 -6.16
N LYS A 78 -1.53 25.56 -4.94
CA LYS A 78 -2.83 25.01 -4.50
C LYS A 78 -3.30 23.79 -5.29
N VAL A 79 -2.37 22.96 -5.77
CA VAL A 79 -2.70 21.67 -6.40
C VAL A 79 -3.43 20.78 -5.38
N ALA A 80 -4.58 20.24 -5.77
CA ALA A 80 -5.36 19.33 -4.94
C ALA A 80 -4.55 18.08 -4.58
N GLY A 81 -4.61 17.66 -3.31
CA GLY A 81 -3.86 16.50 -2.82
C GLY A 81 -2.39 16.76 -2.45
N ALA A 82 -1.82 17.93 -2.78
CA ALA A 82 -0.41 18.22 -2.49
C ALA A 82 -0.09 18.25 -0.98
N LYS A 83 -1.03 18.72 -0.14
CA LYS A 83 -0.85 18.74 1.32
C LYS A 83 -0.87 17.32 1.91
N GLN A 84 -1.76 16.47 1.40
CA GLN A 84 -1.85 15.07 1.78
C GLN A 84 -0.62 14.30 1.33
N ALA A 85 -0.12 14.55 0.12
CA ALA A 85 1.13 14.00 -0.38
C ALA A 85 2.32 14.36 0.53
N ILE A 86 2.44 15.62 0.97
CA ILE A 86 3.47 16.01 1.97
C ILE A 86 3.33 15.19 3.26
N ALA A 87 2.10 14.99 3.75
CA ALA A 87 1.87 14.23 4.98
C ALA A 87 2.24 12.74 4.83
N ILE A 88 2.02 12.16 3.64
CA ILE A 88 2.43 10.79 3.30
C ILE A 88 3.96 10.70 3.30
N VAL A 89 4.65 11.55 2.55
CA VAL A 89 6.13 11.52 2.46
C VAL A 89 6.77 11.74 3.83
N ARG A 90 6.22 12.65 4.64
CA ARG A 90 6.72 12.91 5.99
C ARG A 90 6.57 11.72 6.95
N ASN A 91 5.62 10.83 6.68
CA ASN A 91 5.40 9.60 7.43
C ASN A 91 5.68 8.35 6.56
N ALA A 92 6.56 8.47 5.56
CA ALA A 92 6.78 7.44 4.55
C ALA A 92 7.15 6.08 5.15
N ASP A 93 7.95 6.05 6.22
CA ASP A 93 8.33 4.82 6.93
C ASP A 93 7.09 4.03 7.41
N ARG A 94 6.13 4.71 8.05
CA ARG A 94 4.90 4.05 8.54
C ARG A 94 3.97 3.68 7.40
N PHE A 95 3.85 4.54 6.40
CA PHE A 95 2.99 4.30 5.24
C PHE A 95 3.51 3.14 4.40
N SER A 96 4.82 3.09 4.15
CA SER A 96 5.48 2.01 3.40
C SER A 96 5.36 0.68 4.12
N ASN A 97 5.61 0.61 5.43
CA ASN A 97 5.45 -0.65 6.17
C ASN A 97 3.98 -1.11 6.19
N PHE A 98 3.03 -0.19 6.25
CA PHE A 98 1.62 -0.56 6.14
C PHE A 98 1.27 -1.10 4.75
N CYS A 99 1.66 -0.41 3.68
CA CYS A 99 1.34 -0.86 2.32
C CYS A 99 2.09 -2.15 1.93
N ASN A 100 3.37 -2.25 2.27
CA ASN A 100 4.22 -3.36 1.85
C ASN A 100 4.03 -4.57 2.77
N ASP A 101 4.24 -4.39 4.08
CA ASP A 101 4.28 -5.51 5.03
C ASP A 101 2.88 -5.93 5.46
N VAL A 102 1.95 -4.98 5.67
CA VAL A 102 0.59 -5.35 6.08
C VAL A 102 -0.23 -5.82 4.89
N ILE A 103 -0.34 -5.01 3.85
CA ILE A 103 -1.21 -5.34 2.72
C ILE A 103 -0.50 -6.25 1.72
N GLY A 104 0.74 -5.94 1.35
CA GLY A 104 1.51 -6.70 0.37
C GLY A 104 1.78 -8.14 0.81
N ASP A 105 2.25 -8.37 2.04
CA ASP A 105 2.53 -9.74 2.50
C ASP A 105 1.25 -10.52 2.81
N MET A 106 0.23 -9.87 3.38
CA MET A 106 -1.07 -10.50 3.63
C MET A 106 -1.75 -10.95 2.34
N THR A 107 -1.77 -10.12 1.30
CA THR A 107 -2.32 -10.49 0.00
C THR A 107 -1.50 -11.61 -0.64
N GLY A 108 -0.17 -11.62 -0.45
CA GLY A 108 0.70 -12.73 -0.83
C GLY A 108 0.28 -14.05 -0.18
N VAL A 109 0.11 -14.09 1.15
CA VAL A 109 -0.32 -15.29 1.89
C VAL A 109 -1.71 -15.77 1.45
N ILE A 110 -2.67 -14.85 1.33
CA ILE A 110 -4.05 -15.18 0.91
C ILE A 110 -4.07 -15.67 -0.54
N SER A 111 -3.29 -15.07 -1.44
CA SER A 111 -3.19 -15.53 -2.83
C SER A 111 -2.60 -16.94 -2.92
N GLY A 112 -1.64 -17.28 -2.05
CA GLY A 112 -1.07 -18.62 -1.95
C GLY A 112 -2.08 -19.66 -1.46
N SER A 113 -2.84 -19.37 -0.40
CA SER A 113 -3.89 -20.28 0.07
C SER A 113 -5.03 -20.42 -0.94
N ALA A 114 -5.43 -19.33 -1.60
CA ALA A 114 -6.38 -19.35 -2.71
C ALA A 114 -5.90 -20.23 -3.87
N THR A 115 -4.61 -20.16 -4.22
CA THR A 115 -4.01 -21.02 -5.25
C THR A 115 -4.15 -22.50 -4.90
N ALA A 116 -3.93 -22.88 -3.63
CA ALA A 116 -4.11 -24.27 -3.19
C ALA A 116 -5.56 -24.74 -3.36
N ILE A 117 -6.55 -23.89 -3.05
CA ILE A 117 -7.98 -24.19 -3.26
C ILE A 117 -8.28 -24.35 -4.75
N VAL A 118 -7.75 -23.46 -5.60
CA VAL A 118 -7.93 -23.52 -7.06
C VAL A 118 -7.33 -24.80 -7.65
N VAL A 119 -6.11 -25.15 -7.26
CA VAL A 119 -5.46 -26.40 -7.66
C VAL A 119 -6.27 -27.61 -7.23
N THR A 120 -6.82 -27.60 -6.02
CA THR A 120 -7.66 -28.70 -5.52
C THR A 120 -8.92 -28.87 -6.36
N ASN A 121 -9.60 -27.77 -6.70
CA ASN A 121 -10.77 -27.80 -7.59
C ASN A 121 -10.44 -28.28 -9.01
N LEU A 122 -9.27 -27.87 -9.54
CA LEU A 122 -8.78 -28.33 -10.84
C LEU A 122 -8.54 -29.85 -10.84
N LEU A 123 -7.86 -30.36 -9.81
CA LEU A 123 -7.57 -31.79 -9.68
C LEU A 123 -8.85 -32.64 -9.56
N TYR A 124 -9.85 -32.14 -8.83
CA TYR A 124 -11.17 -32.76 -8.74
C TYR A 124 -11.87 -32.80 -10.11
N SER A 125 -11.76 -31.72 -10.89
CA SER A 125 -12.36 -31.64 -12.23
C SER A 125 -11.68 -32.55 -13.26
N MET A 126 -10.41 -32.92 -13.03
CA MET A 126 -9.62 -33.76 -13.94
C MET A 126 -9.65 -35.25 -13.60
N ASP A 127 -10.39 -35.66 -12.55
CA ASP A 127 -10.40 -37.04 -12.03
C ASP A 127 -8.98 -37.59 -11.79
N ALA A 128 -8.07 -36.71 -11.36
CA ALA A 128 -6.65 -37.02 -11.26
C ALA A 128 -6.38 -37.85 -10.00
N ASP A 129 -6.39 -39.17 -10.11
CA ASP A 129 -6.18 -40.06 -8.95
C ASP A 129 -4.69 -40.32 -8.63
N SER A 130 -3.82 -40.06 -9.62
CA SER A 130 -2.36 -40.19 -9.49
C SER A 130 -1.76 -39.14 -8.54
N ALA A 131 -1.11 -39.60 -7.47
CA ALA A 131 -0.39 -38.74 -6.52
C ALA A 131 0.70 -37.87 -7.19
N VAL A 132 1.31 -38.39 -8.27
CA VAL A 132 2.31 -37.67 -9.07
C VAL A 132 1.66 -36.48 -9.78
N MET A 133 0.50 -36.69 -10.42
CA MET A 133 -0.22 -35.61 -11.12
C MET A 133 -0.69 -34.50 -10.16
N LYS A 134 -1.15 -34.87 -8.96
CA LYS A 134 -1.51 -33.90 -7.91
C LYS A 134 -0.33 -33.02 -7.52
N THR A 135 0.84 -33.64 -7.32
CA THR A 135 2.06 -32.94 -6.89
C THR A 135 2.59 -32.03 -7.99
N VAL A 136 2.71 -32.53 -9.23
CA VAL A 136 3.21 -31.73 -10.37
C VAL A 136 2.30 -30.52 -10.62
N THR A 137 0.98 -30.71 -10.63
CA THR A 137 0.03 -29.62 -10.84
C THR A 137 0.15 -28.56 -9.74
N SER A 138 0.20 -28.97 -8.47
CA SER A 138 0.37 -28.04 -7.35
C SER A 138 1.67 -27.24 -7.44
N VAL A 139 2.80 -27.90 -7.71
CA VAL A 139 4.10 -27.23 -7.83
C VAL A 139 4.13 -26.26 -9.02
N VAL A 140 3.57 -26.65 -10.16
CA VAL A 140 3.52 -25.77 -11.35
C VAL A 140 2.67 -24.53 -11.06
N PHE A 141 1.47 -24.69 -10.51
CA PHE A 141 0.59 -23.54 -10.24
C PHE A 141 1.12 -22.62 -9.14
N THR A 142 1.59 -23.18 -8.02
CA THR A 142 2.21 -22.40 -6.94
C THR A 142 3.49 -21.70 -7.42
N GLY A 143 4.30 -22.39 -8.23
CA GLY A 143 5.49 -21.82 -8.86
C GLY A 143 5.16 -20.67 -9.81
N LEU A 144 4.13 -20.80 -10.65
CA LEU A 144 3.66 -19.75 -11.55
C LEU A 144 3.18 -18.52 -10.78
N VAL A 145 2.35 -18.72 -9.74
CA VAL A 145 1.86 -17.61 -8.90
C VAL A 145 3.00 -16.91 -8.17
N SER A 146 3.96 -17.67 -7.65
CA SER A 146 5.17 -17.13 -7.01
C SER A 146 6.02 -16.33 -7.99
N ALA A 147 6.28 -16.86 -9.18
CA ALA A 147 7.03 -16.18 -10.22
C ALA A 147 6.34 -14.88 -10.68
N LEU A 148 5.02 -14.90 -10.86
CA LEU A 148 4.22 -13.71 -11.18
C LEU A 148 4.29 -12.67 -10.06
N THR A 149 4.25 -13.11 -8.80
CA THR A 149 4.32 -12.21 -7.64
C THR A 149 5.69 -11.53 -7.54
N VAL A 150 6.77 -12.31 -7.63
CA VAL A 150 8.14 -11.78 -7.55
C VAL A 150 8.48 -10.92 -8.77
N GLY A 151 8.14 -11.38 -9.98
CA GLY A 151 8.35 -10.64 -11.23
C GLY A 151 7.52 -9.36 -11.28
N GLY A 152 6.26 -9.41 -10.87
CA GLY A 152 5.38 -8.25 -10.76
C GLY A 152 5.93 -7.20 -9.79
N LYS A 153 6.37 -7.63 -8.60
CA LYS A 153 7.04 -6.75 -7.63
C LYS A 153 8.30 -6.13 -8.23
N ALA A 154 9.15 -6.90 -8.90
CA ALA A 154 10.37 -6.37 -9.51
C ALA A 154 10.09 -5.26 -10.54
N LEU A 155 9.12 -5.48 -11.44
CA LEU A 155 8.69 -4.48 -12.41
C LEU A 155 8.07 -3.25 -11.72
N GLY A 156 7.21 -3.49 -10.74
CA GLY A 156 6.56 -2.43 -9.95
C GLY A 156 7.56 -1.55 -9.20
N LYS A 157 8.67 -2.11 -8.70
CA LYS A 157 9.70 -1.34 -7.99
C LYS A 157 10.40 -0.30 -8.88
N SER A 158 10.81 -0.70 -10.08
CA SER A 158 11.42 0.23 -11.04
C SER A 158 10.45 1.36 -11.40
N PHE A 159 9.18 1.01 -11.61
CA PHE A 159 8.13 2.00 -11.89
C PHE A 159 7.87 2.93 -10.71
N ALA A 160 7.80 2.40 -9.48
CA ALA A 160 7.57 3.15 -8.25
C ALA A 160 8.65 4.21 -8.00
N ILE A 161 9.92 3.87 -8.26
CA ILE A 161 11.05 4.78 -8.05
C ILE A 161 11.06 5.87 -9.11
N TYR A 162 10.88 5.52 -10.40
CA TYR A 162 10.91 6.49 -11.48
C TYR A 162 9.72 7.46 -11.44
N TYR A 163 8.53 6.96 -11.11
CA TYR A 163 7.29 7.74 -11.04
C TYR A 163 6.85 8.06 -9.60
N ALA A 164 7.80 8.13 -8.66
CA ALA A 164 7.49 8.32 -7.24
C ALA A 164 6.62 9.56 -6.95
N THR A 165 6.99 10.71 -7.52
CA THR A 165 6.26 11.97 -7.32
C THR A 165 4.81 11.94 -7.83
N PRO A 166 4.53 11.57 -9.10
CA PRO A 166 3.16 11.51 -9.59
C PRO A 166 2.31 10.43 -8.90
N ILE A 167 2.89 9.27 -8.54
CA ILE A 167 2.16 8.21 -7.81
C ILE A 167 1.72 8.74 -6.44
N VAL A 168 2.63 9.32 -5.66
CA VAL A 168 2.31 9.86 -4.34
C VAL A 168 1.34 11.04 -4.43
N LEU A 169 1.42 11.86 -5.48
CA LEU A 169 0.42 12.91 -5.73
C LEU A 169 -0.97 12.32 -6.01
N LEU A 170 -1.06 11.23 -6.78
CA LEU A 170 -2.32 10.54 -7.04
C LEU A 170 -2.92 10.00 -5.74
N ILE A 171 -2.11 9.36 -4.89
CA ILE A 171 -2.52 8.90 -3.56
C ILE A 171 -3.00 10.09 -2.71
N GLY A 172 -2.25 11.19 -2.70
CA GLY A 172 -2.62 12.42 -2.02
C GLY A 172 -3.95 13.02 -2.52
N LYS A 173 -4.24 12.94 -3.83
CA LYS A 173 -5.53 13.33 -4.41
C LYS A 173 -6.67 12.42 -3.94
N CYS A 174 -6.46 11.11 -3.90
CA CYS A 174 -7.45 10.18 -3.36
C CYS A 174 -7.79 10.53 -1.90
N PHE A 175 -6.79 10.76 -1.05
CA PHE A 175 -7.02 11.21 0.33
C PHE A 175 -7.71 12.58 0.40
N TYR A 176 -7.36 13.52 -0.47
CA TYR A 176 -8.04 14.83 -0.53
C TYR A 176 -9.53 14.70 -0.89
N VAL A 177 -9.86 13.84 -1.86
CA VAL A 177 -11.26 13.57 -2.21
C VAL A 177 -11.99 12.88 -1.05
N LEU A 178 -11.34 11.93 -0.38
CA LEU A 178 -11.90 11.27 0.79
C LEU A 178 -12.19 12.27 1.92
N GLU A 179 -11.24 13.16 2.21
CA GLU A 179 -11.36 14.17 3.27
C GLU A 179 -12.45 15.21 2.95
N THR A 180 -12.54 15.65 1.70
CA THR A 180 -13.52 16.66 1.26
C THR A 180 -14.94 16.10 1.15
N LYS A 181 -15.11 14.86 0.67
CA LYS A 181 -16.43 14.24 0.52
C LYS A 181 -16.92 13.52 1.77
N PHE A 182 -16.04 12.86 2.53
CA PHE A 182 -16.42 12.05 3.69
C PHE A 182 -16.17 12.75 5.04
N LYS A 183 -15.57 13.95 5.09
CA LYS A 183 -15.24 14.70 6.33
C LYS A 183 -14.42 13.90 7.37
N ILE A 184 -13.73 12.84 6.96
CA ILE A 184 -12.87 12.06 7.85
C ILE A 184 -11.49 12.71 7.88
N SER A 185 -11.19 13.47 8.95
CA SER A 185 -9.88 14.14 9.11
C SER A 185 -8.81 13.15 9.56
N PHE A 186 -8.19 12.41 8.63
CA PHE A 186 -7.07 11.51 8.96
C PHE A 186 -5.78 12.25 9.31
N PHE A 187 -5.59 13.49 8.83
CA PHE A 187 -4.38 14.26 9.04
C PHE A 187 -4.71 15.68 9.49
N THR A 188 -4.64 15.92 10.79
CA THR A 188 -4.60 17.28 11.35
C THR A 188 -3.29 17.94 10.90
N VAL A 189 -3.30 18.56 9.71
CA VAL A 189 -2.26 19.50 9.31
C VAL A 189 -2.36 20.66 10.28
N LYS A 190 -1.52 20.65 11.33
CA LYS A 190 -1.35 21.77 12.24
C LYS A 190 -1.02 22.98 11.36
N ARG A 191 -1.98 23.88 11.18
CA ARG A 191 -1.76 25.19 10.55
C ARG A 191 -0.66 25.87 11.36
N SER A 192 0.57 25.84 10.87
CA SER A 192 1.59 26.75 11.35
C SER A 192 1.05 28.15 11.07
N LYS A 193 0.67 28.86 12.13
CA LYS A 193 0.31 30.28 12.04
C LYS A 193 1.52 30.95 11.42
N SER A 194 1.38 31.36 10.15
CA SER A 194 2.28 32.30 9.51
C SER A 194 2.45 33.47 10.48
N LYS A 195 3.63 33.56 11.09
CA LYS A 195 4.05 34.72 11.88
C LYS A 195 4.06 35.85 10.86
N GLN A 196 2.99 36.64 10.88
CA GLN A 196 2.85 37.86 10.11
C GLN A 196 4.05 38.74 10.47
N ARG A 197 5.08 38.68 9.62
CA ARG A 197 6.25 39.53 9.68
C ARG A 197 5.70 40.94 9.58
N LYS A 198 5.66 41.67 10.70
CA LYS A 198 5.28 43.08 10.77
C LYS A 198 6.18 43.83 9.79
N ARG A 199 5.65 44.08 8.61
CA ARG A 199 6.28 44.84 7.54
C ARG A 199 6.23 46.31 7.95
N GLY A 200 7.40 46.87 8.21
CA GLY A 200 7.73 48.30 8.09
C GLY A 200 6.82 49.33 8.75
N LYS A 201 7.17 49.75 9.97
CA LYS A 201 7.08 51.16 10.40
C LYS A 201 8.24 51.45 11.37
N SER A 202 9.46 51.49 10.86
CA SER A 202 10.48 52.34 11.46
C SER A 202 10.49 53.60 10.61
N ARG A 203 9.83 54.65 11.10
CA ARG A 203 9.93 55.99 10.53
C ARG A 203 11.40 56.38 10.61
N ALA A 204 11.99 56.75 9.48
CA ALA A 204 13.23 57.48 9.49
C ALA A 204 13.03 58.75 10.34
N ALA A 205 13.83 58.91 11.39
CA ALA A 205 13.92 60.17 12.09
C ALA A 205 14.53 61.17 11.09
N ARG A 206 13.77 62.19 10.71
CA ARG A 206 14.35 63.41 10.15
C ARG A 206 15.05 64.13 11.30
N THR A 207 16.35 64.30 11.16
CA THR A 207 17.12 65.30 11.91
C THR A 207 17.14 66.55 11.04
N ASP A 208 16.34 67.54 11.42
CA ASP A 208 16.61 68.95 11.14
C ASP A 208 17.06 69.57 12.47
#